data_AF-A0A2V9WP34-F1
#
_entry.id   AF-A0A2V9WP34-F1
#
_cell.length_a   1.000
_cell.length_b   1.000
_cell.length_c   1.000
_cell.angle_alpha   90.00
_cell.angle_beta   90.00
_cell.angle_gamma   90.00
#
_symmetry.space_group_name_H-M   'P 1'
#
loop_
_entity.id
_entity.type
_entity.pdbx_description
1 polymer ?
#
loop_
_entity_poly.entity_id
_entity_poly.type
_entity_poly.pdbx_seq_one_letter_code
_entity_poly.pdbx_strand_id
1 'polypeptide(L)'
;MRELVRKHPWFFLSATLAAVALRLFFIIRFPAILDDSKIYADIAKNWLQHGVYGITDDGNILPTYIRLPGYPAFLALMFAIFGADHYRPVLLAQ
;
A
#
# COMPACT_ATOMS: atom_id res chain seq x y z
N MET A 1 23.76 19.86 2.90
CA MET A 1 23.26 18.67 2.17
C MET A 1 23.55 18.71 0.66
N ARG A 2 23.17 19.75 -0.09
CA ARG A 2 23.32 19.76 -1.56
C ARG A 2 24.76 19.61 -2.08
N GLU A 3 25.75 20.15 -1.37
CA GLU A 3 27.18 20.02 -1.76
C GLU A 3 27.76 18.62 -1.55
N LEU A 4 27.30 17.90 -0.51
CA LEU A 4 27.74 16.52 -0.21
C LEU A 4 27.26 15.54 -1.29
N VAL A 5 26.01 15.69 -1.73
CA VAL A 5 25.44 14.87 -2.82
C VAL A 5 26.16 15.13 -4.14
N ARG A 6 26.56 16.38 -4.41
CA ARG A 6 27.33 16.74 -5.62
C ARG A 6 28.76 16.19 -5.62
N LYS A 7 29.41 16.09 -4.46
CA LYS A 7 30.79 15.57 -4.36
C LYS A 7 30.86 14.05 -4.44
N HIS A 8 29.83 13.34 -3.97
CA HIS A 8 29.80 11.86 -4.00
C HIS A 8 28.49 11.30 -4.58
N PRO A 9 28.13 11.65 -5.82
CA PRO A 9 26.86 11.23 -6.42
C PRO A 9 26.76 9.71 -6.55
N TRP A 10 27.88 9.05 -6.83
CA TRP A 10 27.95 7.59 -6.95
C TRP A 10 27.68 6.84 -5.65
N PHE A 11 28.08 7.41 -4.50
CA PHE A 11 27.78 6.81 -3.20
C PHE A 11 26.29 6.91 -2.89
N PHE A 12 25.69 8.09 -3.08
CA PHE A 12 24.25 8.25 -2.88
C PHE A 12 23.44 7.42 -3.88
N LEU A 13 23.91 7.29 -5.12
CA LEU A 13 23.27 6.47 -6.14
C LEU A 13 23.34 4.98 -5.79
N SER A 14 24.52 4.47 -5.41
CA SER A 14 24.68 3.05 -5.04
C SER A 14 23.91 2.71 -3.76
N ALA A 15 23.92 3.59 -2.76
CA ALA A 15 23.12 3.42 -1.55
C ALA A 15 21.62 3.41 -1.85
N THR A 16 21.14 4.31 -2.73
CA THR A 16 19.73 4.34 -3.15
C THR A 16 19.37 3.07 -3.91
N LEU A 17 20.20 2.63 -4.85
CA LEU A 17 19.99 1.38 -5.59
C LEU A 17 19.98 0.16 -4.68
N ALA A 18 20.89 0.09 -3.71
CA ALA A 18 20.92 -0.99 -2.72
C ALA A 18 19.66 -1.00 -1.85
N ALA A 19 19.19 0.18 -1.41
CA ALA A 19 17.95 0.30 -0.65
C ALA A 19 16.72 -0.14 -1.47
N VAL A 20 16.64 0.24 -2.75
CA VAL A 20 15.57 -0.20 -3.65
C VAL A 20 15.66 -1.71 -3.90
N ALA A 21 16.84 -2.25 -4.16
CA ALA A 21 17.04 -3.68 -4.37
C ALA A 21 16.64 -4.50 -3.14
N LEU A 22 17.01 -4.05 -1.94
CA LEU A 22 16.61 -4.69 -0.68
C LEU A 22 15.09 -4.63 -0.49
N ARG A 23 14.45 -3.49 -0.79
CA ARG A 23 13.00 -3.34 -0.74
C ARG A 23 12.30 -4.33 -1.68
N LEU A 24 12.76 -4.40 -2.93
CA LEU A 24 12.21 -5.34 -3.93
C LEU A 24 12.42 -6.80 -3.50
N PHE A 25 13.57 -7.13 -2.91
CA PHE A 25 13.85 -8.46 -2.38
C PHE A 25 12.81 -8.86 -1.31
N PHE A 26 12.49 -7.98 -0.36
CA PHE A 26 11.47 -8.27 0.64
C PHE A 26 10.08 -8.46 0.02
N ILE A 27 9.69 -7.61 -0.92
CA ILE A 27 8.38 -7.72 -1.60
C ILE A 27 8.26 -9.06 -2.34
N ILE A 28 9.30 -9.49 -3.04
CA ILE A 28 9.30 -10.73 -3.84
C ILE A 28 9.38 -11.97 -2.94
N ARG A 29 10.28 -11.97 -1.96
CA ARG A 29 10.62 -13.16 -1.17
C ARG A 29 9.72 -13.35 0.05
N PHE A 30 9.16 -12.28 0.59
CA PHE A 30 8.34 -12.25 1.80
C PHE A 30 7.12 -11.33 1.60
N PRO A 31 6.14 -11.71 0.75
CA PRO A 31 4.91 -10.94 0.61
C PRO A 31 4.13 -10.97 1.93
N ALA A 32 4.28 -9.92 2.73
CA ALA A 32 3.64 -9.78 4.03
C ALA A 32 2.18 -9.34 3.84
N ILE A 33 1.29 -10.30 3.60
CA ILE A 33 -0.16 -10.09 3.68
C ILE A 33 -0.55 -10.34 5.14
N LEU A 34 -0.52 -9.28 5.97
CA LEU A 34 -0.97 -9.33 7.35
C LEU A 34 -2.50 -9.27 7.42
N ASP A 35 -3.07 -9.76 8.51
CA ASP A 35 -4.52 -9.72 8.74
C ASP A 35 -5.08 -8.29 8.77
N ASP A 36 -4.30 -7.32 9.24
CA ASP A 36 -4.67 -5.89 9.16
C ASP A 36 -4.86 -5.41 7.71
N SER A 37 -4.08 -5.94 6.76
CA SER A 37 -4.20 -5.59 5.34
C SER A 37 -5.54 -6.01 4.77
N LYS A 38 -6.17 -7.06 5.32
CA LYS A 38 -7.51 -7.51 4.91
C LYS A 38 -8.58 -6.52 5.36
N ILE A 39 -8.47 -5.99 6.59
CA ILE A 39 -9.40 -4.97 7.10
C ILE A 39 -9.31 -3.71 6.23
N TYR A 40 -8.10 -3.26 5.90
CA TYR A 40 -7.92 -2.12 5.01
C TYR A 40 -8.47 -2.36 3.61
N ALA A 41 -8.27 -3.57 3.08
CA ALA A 41 -8.79 -3.94 1.77
C ALA A 41 -10.31 -4.01 1.75
N ASP A 42 -10.93 -4.51 2.81
CA ASP A 42 -12.39 -4.59 2.95
C ASP A 42 -13.02 -3.19 3.01
N ILE A 43 -12.44 -2.27 3.80
CA ILE A 43 -12.85 -0.86 3.82
C ILE A 43 -12.74 -0.24 2.43
N ALA A 44 -11.61 -0.46 1.74
CA ALA A 44 -11.39 0.07 0.39
C ALA A 44 -12.39 -0.49 -0.63
N LYS A 45 -12.70 -1.79 -0.59
CA LYS A 45 -13.69 -2.43 -1.46
C LYS A 45 -15.09 -1.90 -1.19
N ASN A 46 -15.51 -1.84 0.06
CA ASN A 46 -16.83 -1.32 0.45
C ASN A 46 -16.99 0.15 0.05
N TRP A 47 -15.93 0.95 0.23
CA TRP A 47 -15.96 2.33 -0.18
C TRP A 47 -16.02 2.49 -1.71
N LEU A 48 -15.27 1.68 -2.46
CA LEU A 48 -15.25 1.72 -3.92
C LEU A 48 -16.56 1.20 -4.55
N GLN A 49 -17.11 0.10 -4.03
CA GLN A 49 -18.26 -0.60 -4.62
C GLN A 49 -19.59 -0.06 -4.11
N HIS A 50 -19.68 0.30 -2.83
CA HIS A 50 -20.93 0.67 -2.17
C HIS A 50 -20.96 2.14 -1.73
N GLY A 51 -19.84 2.87 -1.83
CA GLY A 51 -19.74 4.26 -1.37
C GLY A 51 -19.71 4.41 0.16
N VAL A 52 -19.64 3.30 0.90
CA VAL A 52 -19.69 3.28 2.36
C VAL A 52 -18.31 2.98 2.92
N TYR A 53 -17.81 3.88 3.75
CA TYR A 53 -16.57 3.68 4.49
C TYR A 53 -16.82 2.77 5.70
N GLY A 54 -16.72 1.45 5.49
CA GLY A 54 -17.15 0.46 6.46
C GLY A 54 -16.50 -0.91 6.27
N ILE A 55 -16.61 -1.75 7.29
CA ILE A 55 -16.22 -3.16 7.23
C ILE A 55 -17.44 -4.05 6.99
N THR A 56 -17.23 -5.18 6.35
CA THR A 56 -18.24 -6.21 6.13
C THR A 56 -18.32 -7.09 7.37
N ASP A 57 -19.48 -7.12 8.02
CA ASP A 57 -19.77 -7.99 9.16
C ASP A 57 -21.11 -8.69 8.93
N ASP A 58 -21.08 -10.03 8.93
CA ASP A 58 -22.24 -10.90 8.68
C ASP A 58 -23.11 -10.49 7.46
N GLY A 59 -22.45 -10.10 6.36
CA GLY A 59 -23.10 -9.68 5.12
C GLY A 59 -23.65 -8.24 5.12
N ASN A 60 -23.52 -7.51 6.22
CA ASN A 60 -23.88 -6.09 6.32
C ASN A 60 -22.61 -5.21 6.30
N ILE A 61 -22.71 -4.03 5.70
CA ILE A 61 -21.62 -3.05 5.71
C ILE A 61 -21.84 -2.10 6.89
N LEU A 62 -20.98 -2.22 7.91
CA LEU A 62 -21.01 -1.37 9.09
C LEU A 62 -20.03 -0.20 8.93
N PRO A 63 -20.53 1.06 8.98
CA PRO A 63 -19.66 2.23 8.94
C PRO A 63 -18.63 2.18 10.07
N THR A 64 -17.38 2.50 9.75
CA THR A 64 -16.29 2.36 10.71
C THR A 64 -15.38 3.59 10.73
N TYR A 65 -14.86 3.92 11.91
CA TYR A 65 -13.85 4.98 12.11
C TYR A 65 -12.55 4.44 12.69
N ILE A 66 -12.35 3.12 12.67
CA ILE A 66 -11.20 2.46 13.29
C ILE A 66 -9.86 2.82 12.63
N ARG A 67 -9.87 3.37 11.42
CA ARG A 67 -8.69 3.76 10.64
C ARG A 67 -8.93 5.08 9.90
N LEU A 68 -7.84 5.82 9.71
CA LEU A 68 -7.82 7.06 8.93
C LEU A 68 -8.03 6.76 7.43
N PRO A 69 -8.73 7.63 6.68
CA PRO A 69 -9.13 7.35 5.31
C PRO A 69 -8.00 7.38 4.28
N GLY A 70 -6.81 7.89 4.63
CA GLY A 70 -5.71 8.07 3.68
C GLY A 70 -5.24 6.77 3.01
N TYR A 71 -4.93 5.74 3.80
CA TYR A 71 -4.48 4.45 3.27
C TYR A 71 -5.61 3.66 2.57
N PRO A 72 -6.84 3.57 3.12
CA PRO A 72 -7.99 3.02 2.40
C PRO A 72 -8.31 3.71 1.07
N ALA A 73 -8.18 5.04 0.97
CA ALA A 73 -8.40 5.76 -0.29
C ALA A 73 -7.37 5.37 -1.35
N PHE A 74 -6.10 5.27 -0.95
CA PHE A 74 -5.02 4.80 -1.81
C PHE A 74 -5.28 3.36 -2.29
N LEU A 75 -5.68 2.46 -1.38
CA LEU A 75 -6.06 1.09 -1.73
C LEU A 75 -7.25 1.04 -2.68
N ALA A 76 -8.29 1.84 -2.44
CA ALA A 76 -9.46 1.90 -3.31
C ALA A 76 -9.07 2.34 -4.73
N LEU A 77 -8.19 3.33 -4.86
CA LEU A 77 -7.64 3.74 -6.16
C LEU A 77 -6.84 2.61 -6.83
N MET A 78 -5.98 1.93 -6.09
CA MET A 78 -5.21 0.80 -6.62
C MET A 78 -6.11 -0.36 -7.05
N PHE A 79 -7.16 -0.68 -6.28
CA PHE A 79 -8.14 -1.69 -6.65
C PHE A 79 -9.00 -1.28 -7.84
N ALA A 80 -9.28 0.01 -8.02
CA ALA A 80 -9.97 0.51 -9.20
C ALA A 80 -9.12 0.37 -10.48
N ILE A 81 -7.80 0.57 -10.38
CA ILE A 81 -6.88 0.52 -11.53
C ILE A 81 -6.45 -0.91 -11.86
N PHE A 82 -6.13 -1.73 -10.86
CA PHE A 82 -5.52 -3.05 -11.02
C PHE A 82 -6.45 -4.22 -10.68
N GLY A 83 -7.68 -3.95 -10.23
CA GLY A 83 -8.66 -4.95 -9.80
C GLY A 83 -8.55 -5.29 -8.30
N ALA A 84 -9.70 -5.58 -7.69
CA ALA A 84 -9.79 -6.01 -6.30
C ALA A 84 -8.93 -7.28 -6.04
N ASP A 85 -8.25 -7.33 -4.90
CA ASP A 85 -7.36 -8.43 -4.46
C ASP A 85 -5.98 -8.54 -5.12
N HIS A 86 -5.61 -7.62 -6.01
CA HIS A 86 -4.21 -7.51 -6.42
C HIS A 86 -3.42 -6.67 -5.41
N TYR A 87 -2.84 -7.32 -4.40
CA TYR A 87 -2.00 -6.68 -3.37
C TYR A 87 -0.57 -6.36 -3.85
N ARG A 88 -0.11 -7.01 -4.93
CA ARG A 88 1.26 -6.80 -5.48
C ARG A 88 1.51 -5.38 -6.01
N PRO A 89 0.58 -4.76 -6.79
CA PRO A 89 0.71 -3.37 -7.20
C PRO A 89 0.77 -2.39 -6.03
N VAL A 90 -0.03 -2.64 -4.97
CA VAL A 90 -0.03 -1.82 -3.75
C VAL A 90 1.34 -1.84 -3.07
N LEU A 91 1.92 -3.03 -2.90
CA LEU A 91 3.24 -3.19 -2.28
C LEU A 91 4.38 -2.53 -3.07
N LEU A 92 4.22 -2.41 -4.39
CA LEU A 92 5.20 -1.76 -5.26
C LEU A 92 5.05 -0.23 -5.28
N ALA A 93 3.83 0.29 -5.08
CA ALA A 93 3.53 1.72 -5.18
C ALA A 93 3.69 2.48 -3.85
N GLN A 94 3.52 1.79 -2.71
CA GLN A 94 3.84 2.28 -1.37
C GLN A 94 5.35 2.35 -1.16
#